data_AF-A0A831UNU2-F1
#
_entry.id   AF-A0A831UNU2-F1
#
_cell.length_a   1.000
_cell.length_b   1.000
_cell.length_c   1.000
_cell.angle_alpha   90.00
_cell.angle_beta   90.00
_cell.angle_gamma   90.00
#
_symmetry.space_group_name_H-M   'P 1'
#
loop_
_entity.id
_entity.type
_entity.pdbx_description
1 polymer ?
#
loop_
_entity_poly.entity_id
_entity_poly.type
_entity_poly.pdbx_seq_one_letter_code
_entity_poly.pdbx_strand_id
1 'polypeptide(L)'
;MDETKLRALLGAVASGEVDIDVAVERFKGLPFEDLGFAKIDHHRMLRRGFPETVFCQGKTPDQVVEIVGRLRAHGDNVLATRCAPEAAKAIQQAHPEAVYHAAARAVTITVKPPETAPGFVAVVCAGTGDIPVAEEACVAAQSIGSRVERVYDVGVAGLHRLLGQTETLQQANALVVCAGMEGALASVVGGLVSKPVIAVPTSIGYGASFGGIAALLSM
;
A
#
# COMPACT_ATOMS: atom_id res chain seq x y z
N MET A 1 1.99 5.81 17.60
CA MET A 1 3.28 5.81 18.34
C MET A 1 4.17 4.68 17.80
N ASP A 2 5.45 4.96 17.53
CA ASP A 2 6.45 3.96 17.07
C ASP A 2 7.41 3.55 18.22
N GLU A 3 8.26 2.54 18.02
CA GLU A 3 9.15 2.02 19.07
C GLU A 3 10.13 3.10 19.59
N THR A 4 10.68 3.92 18.70
CA THR A 4 11.62 4.98 19.06
C THR A 4 10.98 6.01 19.97
N LYS A 5 9.78 6.48 19.62
CA LYS A 5 8.98 7.40 20.46
C LYS A 5 8.57 6.78 21.78
N LEU A 6 8.23 5.48 21.77
CA LEU A 6 7.89 4.74 22.98
C LEU A 6 9.07 4.66 23.95
N ARG A 7 10.26 4.31 23.45
CA ARG A 7 11.51 4.28 24.24
C ARG A 7 11.85 5.67 24.78
N ALA A 8 11.68 6.71 23.96
CA ALA A 8 11.91 8.09 24.40
C ALA A 8 10.95 8.51 25.52
N LEU A 9 9.65 8.18 25.41
CA LEU A 9 8.66 8.46 26.45
C LEU A 9 8.97 7.72 27.75
N LEU A 10 9.28 6.42 27.67
CA LEU A 10 9.65 5.63 28.85
C LEU A 10 10.95 6.12 29.49
N GLY A 11 11.92 6.57 28.68
CA GLY A 11 13.14 7.22 29.16
C GLY A 11 12.86 8.52 29.90
N ALA A 12 11.95 9.36 29.37
CA ALA A 12 11.55 10.61 30.01
C ALA A 12 10.77 10.40 31.31
N VAL A 13 9.99 9.32 31.41
CA VAL A 13 9.35 8.91 32.68
C VAL A 13 10.41 8.45 33.68
N ALA A 14 11.38 7.63 33.24
CA ALA A 14 12.45 7.14 34.09
C ALA A 14 13.38 8.25 34.61
N SER A 15 13.60 9.31 33.82
CA SER A 15 14.37 10.49 34.24
C SER A 15 13.57 11.50 35.07
N GLY A 16 12.25 11.32 35.20
CA GLY A 16 11.35 12.24 35.91
C GLY A 16 10.98 13.50 35.11
N GLU A 17 11.34 13.58 33.83
CA GLU A 17 10.95 14.69 32.93
C GLU A 17 9.45 14.65 32.57
N VAL A 18 8.86 13.45 32.56
CA VAL A 18 7.44 13.24 32.29
C VAL A 18 6.81 12.50 33.46
N ASP A 19 5.76 13.07 34.01
CA ASP A 19 4.96 12.40 35.04
C ASP A 19 4.27 11.15 34.48
N ILE A 20 4.14 10.11 35.31
CA ILE A 20 3.57 8.83 34.89
C ILE A 20 2.12 8.98 34.43
N ASP A 21 1.32 9.87 35.02
CA ASP A 21 -0.07 10.09 34.62
C ASP A 21 -0.14 10.74 33.23
N VAL A 22 0.81 11.63 32.92
CA VAL A 22 0.95 12.23 31.57
C VAL A 22 1.34 11.17 30.54
N ALA A 23 2.21 10.23 30.91
CA ALA A 23 2.56 9.11 30.04
C ALA A 23 1.36 8.18 29.83
N VAL A 24 0.60 7.85 30.88
CA VAL A 24 -0.61 7.01 30.81
C VAL A 24 -1.67 7.65 29.91
N GLU A 25 -1.90 8.96 29.98
CA GLU A 25 -2.80 9.66 29.04
C GLU A 25 -2.38 9.47 27.58
N ARG A 26 -1.07 9.49 27.29
CA ARG A 26 -0.56 9.21 25.93
C ARG A 26 -0.77 7.75 25.50
N PHE A 27 -0.97 6.84 26.44
CA PHE A 27 -1.34 5.44 26.17
C PHE A 27 -2.86 5.21 26.05
N LYS A 28 -3.72 6.09 26.56
CA LYS A 28 -5.19 5.84 26.60
C LYS A 28 -5.83 5.72 25.21
N GLY A 29 -5.24 6.32 24.18
CA GLY A 29 -5.68 6.17 22.78
C GLY A 29 -5.18 4.90 22.09
N LEU A 30 -4.48 4.02 22.82
CA LEU A 30 -3.93 2.77 22.33
C LEU A 30 -4.75 1.60 22.88
N PRO A 31 -4.98 0.54 22.08
CA PRO A 31 -4.35 0.25 20.80
C PRO A 31 -5.06 0.84 19.58
N PHE A 32 -6.27 1.39 19.75
CA PHE A 32 -7.09 1.94 18.67
C PHE A 32 -7.97 3.10 19.14
N GLU A 33 -8.42 3.92 18.20
CA GLU A 33 -9.46 4.95 18.39
C GLU A 33 -10.79 4.44 17.83
N ASP A 34 -11.88 4.56 18.59
CA ASP A 34 -13.23 4.13 18.18
C ASP A 34 -14.06 5.34 17.70
N LEU A 35 -14.44 5.33 16.43
CA LEU A 35 -15.30 6.35 15.80
C LEU A 35 -16.78 5.93 15.75
N GLY A 36 -17.15 4.82 16.40
CA GLY A 36 -18.48 4.22 16.35
C GLY A 36 -18.74 3.40 15.09
N PHE A 37 -18.27 3.84 13.93
CA PHE A 37 -18.37 3.10 12.65
C PHE A 37 -17.06 2.42 12.22
N ALA A 38 -15.94 2.76 12.86
CA ALA A 38 -14.62 2.19 12.58
C ALA A 38 -13.73 2.25 13.84
N LYS A 39 -12.81 1.29 13.96
CA LYS A 39 -11.78 1.27 15.01
C LYS A 39 -10.41 1.40 14.34
N ILE A 40 -9.76 2.55 14.51
CA ILE A 40 -8.50 2.90 13.85
C ILE A 40 -7.32 2.40 14.68
N ASP A 41 -6.50 1.54 14.11
CA ASP A 41 -5.34 0.89 14.72
C ASP A 41 -4.08 1.76 14.67
N HIS A 42 -4.01 2.69 15.63
CA HIS A 42 -2.83 3.55 15.88
C HIS A 42 -1.56 2.76 16.29
N HIS A 43 -1.71 1.48 16.65
CA HIS A 43 -0.59 0.58 16.97
C HIS A 43 0.01 -0.14 15.77
N ARG A 44 -0.59 -0.06 14.58
CA ARG A 44 -0.10 -0.81 13.41
C ARG A 44 1.35 -0.47 13.08
N MET A 45 1.73 0.80 13.23
CA MET A 45 3.11 1.26 13.05
C MET A 45 4.09 0.48 13.93
N LEU A 46 3.78 0.32 15.23
CA LEU A 46 4.62 -0.41 16.17
C LEU A 46 4.75 -1.90 15.81
N ARG A 47 3.68 -2.52 15.31
CA ARG A 47 3.66 -3.98 15.04
C ARG A 47 4.16 -4.36 13.65
N ARG A 48 4.03 -3.46 12.67
CA ARG A 48 4.25 -3.76 11.24
C ARG A 48 5.26 -2.85 10.56
N GLY A 49 5.66 -1.74 11.20
CA GLY A 49 6.57 -0.75 10.63
C GLY A 49 5.91 0.23 9.65
N PHE A 50 4.57 0.19 9.52
CA PHE A 50 3.81 1.14 8.70
C PHE A 50 2.40 1.39 9.27
N PRO A 51 1.79 2.57 9.01
CA PRO A 51 0.46 2.91 9.50
C PRO A 51 -0.67 2.08 8.91
N GLU A 52 -1.87 2.24 9.46
CA GLU A 52 -3.06 1.64 8.88
C GLU A 52 -3.40 2.21 7.49
N THR A 53 -3.76 1.32 6.57
CA THR A 53 -4.23 1.66 5.23
C THR A 53 -5.76 1.73 5.21
N VAL A 54 -6.31 2.82 4.67
CA VAL A 54 -7.76 3.04 4.59
C VAL A 54 -8.33 2.37 3.34
N PHE A 55 -9.06 1.28 3.52
CA PHE A 55 -9.80 0.64 2.41
C PHE A 55 -11.08 1.42 2.08
N CYS A 56 -11.10 2.21 1.01
CA CYS A 56 -12.22 3.11 0.67
C CYS A 56 -13.46 2.39 0.14
N GLN A 57 -13.30 1.25 -0.56
CA GLN A 57 -14.41 0.59 -1.23
C GLN A 57 -15.49 0.13 -0.24
N GLY A 58 -16.74 0.51 -0.50
CA GLY A 58 -17.88 0.21 0.38
C GLY A 58 -18.07 1.19 1.55
N LYS A 59 -17.21 2.20 1.70
CA LYS A 59 -17.39 3.28 2.68
C LYS A 59 -18.00 4.53 2.04
N THR A 60 -18.70 5.33 2.84
CA THR A 60 -19.17 6.65 2.41
C THR A 60 -18.01 7.65 2.37
N PRO A 61 -18.07 8.71 1.53
CA PRO A 61 -17.04 9.75 1.51
C PRO A 61 -16.76 10.36 2.89
N ASP A 62 -17.81 10.62 3.68
CA ASP A 62 -17.68 11.22 5.02
C ASP A 62 -16.90 10.32 5.98
N GLN A 63 -17.21 9.02 6.00
CA GLN A 63 -16.47 8.03 6.80
C GLN A 63 -15.00 7.96 6.39
N VAL A 64 -14.72 8.03 5.08
CA VAL A 64 -13.34 7.99 4.58
C VAL A 64 -12.58 9.25 5.01
N VAL A 65 -13.17 10.44 4.84
CA VAL A 65 -12.57 11.72 5.26
C VAL A 65 -12.28 11.71 6.74
N GLU A 66 -13.21 11.23 7.57
CA GLU A 66 -13.00 11.18 9.02
C GLU A 66 -11.85 10.23 9.38
N ILE A 67 -11.81 9.00 8.83
CA ILE A 67 -10.70 8.06 9.11
C ILE A 67 -9.35 8.64 8.69
N VAL A 68 -9.29 9.23 7.49
CA VAL A 68 -8.07 9.88 6.95
C VAL A 68 -7.63 11.02 7.88
N GLY A 69 -8.57 11.85 8.31
CA GLY A 69 -8.31 12.97 9.21
C GLY A 69 -7.74 12.53 10.56
N ARG A 70 -8.26 11.44 11.14
CA ARG A 70 -7.77 10.88 12.42
C ARG A 70 -6.36 10.31 12.31
N LEU A 71 -6.09 9.49 11.29
CA LEU A 71 -4.74 8.96 11.05
C LEU A 71 -3.72 10.08 10.85
N ARG A 72 -4.07 11.09 10.03
CA ARG A 72 -3.23 12.25 9.79
C ARG A 72 -3.02 13.09 11.05
N ALA A 73 -4.06 13.33 11.85
CA ALA A 73 -3.96 14.08 13.11
C ALA A 73 -3.10 13.36 14.16
N HIS A 74 -3.10 12.02 14.17
CA HIS A 74 -2.19 11.23 14.99
C HIS A 74 -0.72 11.28 14.51
N GLY A 75 -0.47 11.85 13.32
CA GLY A 75 0.85 12.07 12.75
C GLY A 75 1.35 10.94 11.85
N ASP A 76 0.43 10.07 11.40
CA ASP A 76 0.75 8.98 10.48
C ASP A 76 0.68 9.43 9.02
N ASN A 77 1.52 8.83 8.17
CA ASN A 77 1.29 8.87 6.74
C ASN A 77 0.01 8.12 6.41
N VAL A 78 -0.77 8.64 5.48
CA VAL A 78 -2.03 8.03 5.08
C VAL A 78 -1.90 7.45 3.69
N LEU A 79 -2.32 6.20 3.55
CA LEU A 79 -2.63 5.56 2.27
C LEU A 79 -4.10 5.15 2.31
N ALA A 80 -4.90 5.65 1.37
CA ALA A 80 -6.26 5.21 1.15
C ALA A 80 -6.36 4.53 -0.22
N THR A 81 -6.86 3.30 -0.29
CA THR A 81 -6.90 2.50 -1.52
C THR A 81 -8.32 2.23 -2.00
N ARG A 82 -8.46 1.93 -3.30
CA ARG A 82 -9.74 1.66 -3.98
C ARG A 82 -10.78 2.77 -3.82
N CYS A 83 -10.32 4.01 -3.76
CA CYS A 83 -11.17 5.17 -3.59
C CYS A 83 -11.93 5.46 -4.88
N ALA A 84 -13.25 5.62 -4.75
CA ALA A 84 -14.08 6.17 -5.81
C ALA A 84 -13.73 7.66 -6.02
N PRO A 85 -13.96 8.22 -7.22
CA PRO A 85 -13.65 9.62 -7.51
C PRO A 85 -14.26 10.61 -6.50
N GLU A 86 -15.46 10.33 -6.00
CA GLU A 86 -16.18 11.15 -5.04
C GLU A 86 -15.48 11.15 -3.67
N ALA A 87 -15.02 9.98 -3.22
CA ALA A 87 -14.27 9.86 -1.97
C ALA A 87 -12.90 10.54 -2.07
N ALA A 88 -12.19 10.36 -3.20
CA ALA A 88 -10.92 11.04 -3.44
C ALA A 88 -11.08 12.57 -3.43
N LYS A 89 -12.12 13.08 -4.10
CA LYS A 89 -12.44 14.51 -4.12
C LYS A 89 -12.77 15.04 -2.71
N ALA A 90 -13.57 14.30 -1.94
CA ALA A 90 -13.90 14.67 -0.57
C ALA A 90 -12.65 14.73 0.33
N ILE A 91 -11.73 13.75 0.19
CA ILE A 91 -10.44 13.79 0.89
C ILE A 91 -9.64 15.04 0.50
N GLN A 92 -9.50 15.35 -0.80
CA GLN A 92 -8.73 16.50 -1.25
C GLN A 92 -9.34 17.85 -0.82
N GLN A 93 -10.67 17.92 -0.67
CA GLN A 93 -11.34 19.11 -0.15
C GLN A 93 -11.06 19.32 1.34
N ALA A 94 -11.04 18.24 2.13
CA ALA A 94 -10.75 18.30 3.57
C ALA A 94 -9.24 18.42 3.87
N HIS A 95 -8.41 17.85 3.00
CA HIS A 95 -6.95 17.77 3.12
C HIS A 95 -6.30 18.18 1.79
N PRO A 96 -6.07 19.50 1.57
CA PRO A 96 -5.50 20.02 0.32
C PRO A 96 -4.11 19.46 -0.04
N GLU A 97 -3.38 18.93 0.94
CA GLU A 97 -2.09 18.25 0.74
C GLU A 97 -2.21 16.84 0.16
N ALA A 98 -3.43 16.29 0.08
CA ALA A 98 -3.66 14.93 -0.38
C ALA A 98 -3.43 14.79 -1.90
N VAL A 99 -2.65 13.78 -2.26
CA VAL A 99 -2.36 13.45 -3.66
C VAL A 99 -3.25 12.29 -4.11
N TYR A 100 -4.08 12.53 -5.12
CA TYR A 100 -4.89 11.48 -5.75
C TYR A 100 -4.15 10.84 -6.93
N HIS A 101 -3.95 9.53 -6.83
CA HIS A 101 -3.36 8.68 -7.86
C HIS A 101 -4.49 8.01 -8.65
N ALA A 102 -4.92 8.65 -9.73
CA ALA A 102 -6.11 8.23 -10.48
C ALA A 102 -6.03 6.78 -10.99
N ALA A 103 -4.89 6.39 -11.57
CA ALA A 103 -4.70 5.03 -12.08
C ALA A 103 -4.77 3.97 -10.96
N ALA A 104 -4.12 4.23 -9.82
CA ALA A 104 -4.14 3.37 -8.63
C ALA A 104 -5.49 3.38 -7.89
N ARG A 105 -6.37 4.35 -8.19
CA ARG A 105 -7.55 4.68 -7.38
C ARG A 105 -7.17 4.82 -5.90
N ALA A 106 -6.07 5.51 -5.62
CA ALA A 106 -5.52 5.65 -4.28
C ALA A 106 -5.27 7.12 -3.94
N VAL A 107 -5.31 7.46 -2.65
CA VAL A 107 -4.95 8.78 -2.12
C VAL A 107 -3.84 8.62 -1.10
N THR A 108 -2.85 9.51 -1.14
CA THR A 108 -1.77 9.55 -0.15
C THR A 108 -1.68 10.92 0.52
N ILE A 109 -1.38 10.91 1.82
CA ILE A 109 -0.96 12.10 2.57
C ILE A 109 0.37 11.77 3.26
N THR A 110 1.41 12.55 2.98
CA THR A 110 2.73 12.37 3.61
C THR A 110 2.90 13.39 4.72
N VAL A 111 2.80 12.93 5.97
CA VAL A 111 3.10 13.74 7.15
C VAL A 111 4.61 13.72 7.44
N LYS A 112 5.23 12.54 7.33
CA LYS A 112 6.68 12.35 7.45
C LYS A 112 7.18 11.50 6.28
N PRO A 113 8.15 11.97 5.47
CA PRO A 113 8.70 11.15 4.39
C PRO A 113 9.24 9.82 4.93
N PRO A 114 8.88 8.67 4.32
CA PRO A 114 9.43 7.39 4.70
C PRO A 114 10.92 7.32 4.35
N GLU A 115 11.68 6.55 5.13
CA GLU A 115 13.08 6.28 4.81
C GLU A 115 13.19 5.46 3.53
N THR A 116 14.08 5.86 2.63
CA THR A 116 14.22 5.19 1.34
C THR A 116 15.01 3.90 1.51
N ALA A 117 14.42 2.78 1.09
CA ALA A 117 15.11 1.50 1.05
C ALA A 117 16.09 1.42 -0.14
N PRO A 118 17.25 0.75 0.00
CA PRO A 118 18.17 0.54 -1.11
C PRO A 118 17.57 -0.42 -2.16
N GLY A 119 17.94 -0.22 -3.43
CA GLY A 119 17.45 -1.04 -4.55
C GLY A 119 16.08 -0.57 -5.05
N PHE A 120 15.26 -1.52 -5.51
CA PHE A 120 13.88 -1.25 -5.95
C PHE A 120 13.02 -2.53 -5.98
N VAL A 121 11.70 -2.33 -5.99
CA VAL A 121 10.71 -3.35 -6.31
C VAL A 121 10.28 -3.16 -7.77
N ALA A 122 10.31 -4.23 -8.57
CA ALA A 122 9.71 -4.18 -9.90
C ALA A 122 8.23 -4.55 -9.80
N VAL A 123 7.34 -3.67 -10.28
CA VAL A 123 5.92 -3.97 -10.40
C VAL A 123 5.63 -4.25 -11.87
N VAL A 124 5.25 -5.51 -12.14
CA VAL A 124 5.11 -6.06 -13.48
C VAL A 124 3.65 -6.32 -13.75
N CYS A 125 3.13 -5.93 -14.92
CA CYS A 125 1.76 -6.29 -15.31
C CYS A 125 1.65 -6.85 -16.73
N ALA A 126 0.69 -7.77 -16.92
CA ALA A 126 0.54 -8.49 -18.18
C ALA A 126 -0.05 -7.62 -19.29
N GLY A 127 -1.10 -6.85 -18.99
CA GLY A 127 -1.72 -5.96 -19.94
C GLY A 127 -2.23 -4.68 -19.30
N THR A 128 -2.75 -3.78 -20.13
CA THR A 128 -3.25 -2.47 -19.69
C THR A 128 -4.42 -2.58 -18.71
N GLY A 129 -5.22 -3.65 -18.78
CA GLY A 129 -6.29 -3.92 -17.83
C GLY A 129 -5.80 -4.14 -16.39
N ASP A 130 -4.57 -4.63 -16.21
CA ASP A 130 -3.97 -4.89 -14.90
C ASP A 130 -3.33 -3.64 -14.27
N ILE A 131 -3.17 -2.55 -15.05
CA ILE A 131 -2.50 -1.33 -14.61
C ILE A 131 -3.11 -0.74 -13.33
N PRO A 132 -4.43 -0.67 -13.12
CA PRO A 132 -4.97 -0.13 -11.87
C PRO A 132 -4.51 -0.89 -10.63
N VAL A 133 -4.43 -2.22 -10.71
CA VAL A 133 -3.94 -3.06 -9.61
C VAL A 133 -2.43 -2.91 -9.44
N ALA A 134 -1.68 -2.83 -10.55
CA ALA A 134 -0.24 -2.58 -10.53
C ALA A 134 0.09 -1.21 -9.91
N GLU A 135 -0.62 -0.15 -10.29
CA GLU A 135 -0.41 1.19 -9.72
C GLU A 135 -0.81 1.27 -8.25
N GLU A 136 -1.85 0.55 -7.80
CA GLU A 136 -2.16 0.41 -6.37
C GLU A 136 -0.97 -0.21 -5.61
N ALA A 137 -0.35 -1.25 -6.16
CA ALA A 137 0.87 -1.85 -5.59
C ALA A 137 2.08 -0.89 -5.61
N CYS A 138 2.25 -0.12 -6.69
CA CYS A 138 3.31 0.89 -6.79
C CYS A 138 3.15 1.95 -5.69
N VAL A 139 1.96 2.56 -5.57
CA VAL A 139 1.67 3.60 -4.58
C VAL A 139 1.83 3.03 -3.16
N ALA A 140 1.38 1.80 -2.91
CA ALA A 140 1.56 1.16 -1.61
C ALA A 140 3.05 0.99 -1.25
N ALA A 141 3.86 0.43 -2.16
CA ALA A 141 5.30 0.25 -1.94
C ALA A 141 6.04 1.59 -1.75
N GLN A 142 5.69 2.60 -2.54
CA GLN A 142 6.26 3.95 -2.42
C GLN A 142 5.87 4.62 -1.09
N SER A 143 4.64 4.40 -0.60
CA SER A 143 4.17 4.98 0.66
C SER A 143 4.96 4.54 1.89
N ILE A 144 5.66 3.40 1.80
CA ILE A 144 6.54 2.85 2.84
C ILE A 144 8.03 2.99 2.52
N GLY A 145 8.40 3.79 1.50
CA GLY A 145 9.79 4.14 1.20
C GLY A 145 10.50 3.23 0.20
N SER A 146 9.79 2.33 -0.49
CA SER A 146 10.40 1.55 -1.57
C SER A 146 10.45 2.35 -2.87
N ARG A 147 11.60 2.32 -3.55
CA ARG A 147 11.69 2.72 -4.96
C ARG A 147 11.01 1.66 -5.83
N VAL A 148 10.26 2.07 -6.83
CA VAL A 148 9.49 1.17 -7.70
C VAL A 148 9.85 1.40 -9.16
N GLU A 149 10.15 0.32 -9.87
CA GLU A 149 10.25 0.30 -11.33
C GLU A 149 8.98 -0.34 -11.92
N ARG A 150 8.40 0.31 -12.92
CA ARG A 150 7.13 -0.10 -13.55
C ARG A 150 7.42 -0.83 -14.85
N VAL A 151 6.98 -2.08 -14.97
CA VAL A 151 7.17 -2.92 -16.15
C VAL A 151 5.81 -3.37 -16.67
N TYR A 152 5.23 -2.59 -17.57
CA TYR A 152 3.85 -2.76 -18.00
C TYR A 152 3.71 -3.40 -19.39
N ASP A 153 2.56 -4.04 -19.61
CA ASP A 153 2.18 -4.66 -20.89
C ASP A 153 3.17 -5.73 -21.38
N VAL A 154 3.67 -6.56 -20.45
CA VAL A 154 4.64 -7.63 -20.72
C VAL A 154 4.04 -9.03 -20.60
N GLY A 155 2.76 -9.17 -20.96
CA GLY A 155 2.03 -10.44 -20.89
C GLY A 155 2.59 -11.55 -21.78
N VAL A 156 2.22 -12.79 -21.45
CA VAL A 156 2.78 -14.00 -22.09
C VAL A 156 2.45 -14.13 -23.59
N ALA A 157 1.36 -13.51 -24.05
CA ALA A 157 1.01 -13.46 -25.49
C ALA A 157 2.07 -12.74 -26.33
N GLY A 158 2.86 -11.86 -25.71
CA GLY A 158 3.99 -11.17 -26.35
C GLY A 158 5.26 -11.36 -25.55
N LEU A 159 5.67 -12.61 -25.29
CA LEU A 159 6.78 -12.95 -24.41
C LEU A 159 8.09 -12.18 -24.67
N HIS A 160 8.36 -11.81 -25.93
CA HIS A 160 9.51 -10.98 -26.29
C HIS A 160 9.55 -9.63 -25.56
N ARG A 161 8.39 -9.04 -25.22
CA ARG A 161 8.31 -7.79 -24.44
C ARG A 161 8.81 -7.97 -23.02
N LEU A 162 8.48 -9.11 -22.40
CA LEU A 162 8.99 -9.49 -21.08
C LEU A 162 10.50 -9.77 -21.14
N LEU A 163 10.95 -10.53 -22.14
CA LEU A 163 12.36 -10.87 -22.31
C LEU A 163 13.24 -9.61 -22.54
N GLY A 164 12.70 -8.59 -23.19
CA GLY A 164 13.34 -7.28 -23.33
C GLY A 164 13.56 -6.53 -22.00
N GLN A 165 12.93 -6.97 -20.91
CA GLN A 165 13.03 -6.37 -19.57
C GLN A 165 13.87 -7.22 -18.60
N THR A 166 14.52 -8.29 -19.08
CA THR A 166 15.23 -9.27 -18.23
C THR A 166 16.24 -8.64 -17.28
N GLU A 167 17.02 -7.67 -17.75
CA GLU A 167 18.01 -6.98 -16.90
C GLU A 167 17.36 -6.25 -15.72
N THR A 168 16.32 -5.46 -15.98
CA THR A 168 15.56 -4.75 -14.94
C THR A 168 14.94 -5.72 -13.95
N LEU A 169 14.37 -6.84 -14.41
CA LEU A 169 13.77 -7.85 -13.54
C LEU A 169 14.80 -8.52 -12.63
N GLN A 170 16.01 -8.81 -13.14
CA GLN A 170 17.07 -9.45 -12.37
C GLN A 170 17.73 -8.52 -11.33
N GLN A 171 17.74 -7.22 -11.60
CA GLN A 171 18.27 -6.20 -10.69
C GLN A 171 17.32 -5.84 -9.54
N ALA A 172 16.03 -6.18 -9.63
CA ALA A 172 15.06 -5.90 -8.59
C ALA A 172 15.36 -6.67 -7.29
N ASN A 173 14.98 -6.10 -6.15
CA ASN A 173 15.09 -6.77 -4.86
C ASN A 173 13.91 -7.74 -4.63
N ALA A 174 12.75 -7.38 -5.15
CA ALA A 174 11.53 -8.19 -5.16
C ALA A 174 10.66 -7.76 -6.36
N LEU A 175 9.76 -8.64 -6.78
CA LEU A 175 8.86 -8.40 -7.89
C LEU A 175 7.42 -8.58 -7.43
N VAL A 176 6.53 -7.68 -7.84
CA VAL A 176 5.08 -7.83 -7.70
C VAL A 176 4.52 -8.03 -9.10
N VAL A 177 3.91 -9.17 -9.36
CA VAL A 177 3.41 -9.54 -10.69
C VAL A 177 1.89 -9.54 -10.69
N CYS A 178 1.30 -8.54 -11.34
CA CYS A 178 -0.14 -8.37 -11.50
C CYS A 178 -0.59 -8.98 -12.83
N ALA A 179 -1.40 -10.03 -12.79
CA ALA A 179 -1.91 -10.64 -14.02
C ALA A 179 -3.33 -11.18 -13.83
N GLY A 180 -4.17 -10.90 -14.83
CA GLY A 180 -5.47 -11.53 -15.00
C GLY A 180 -5.44 -12.74 -15.93
N MET A 181 -6.60 -13.09 -16.50
CA MET A 181 -6.80 -14.21 -17.42
C MET A 181 -6.38 -15.55 -16.79
N GLU A 182 -5.39 -16.24 -17.36
CA GLU A 182 -4.82 -17.49 -16.86
C GLU A 182 -3.63 -17.30 -15.90
N GLY A 183 -3.30 -16.05 -15.51
CA GLY A 183 -2.28 -15.75 -14.48
C GLY A 183 -0.83 -16.18 -14.81
N ALA A 184 -0.56 -16.71 -16.00
CA ALA A 184 0.70 -17.37 -16.37
C ALA A 184 1.96 -16.49 -16.23
N LEU A 185 1.81 -15.15 -16.21
CA LEU A 185 2.94 -14.22 -16.13
C LEU A 185 3.79 -14.45 -14.88
N ALA A 186 3.20 -14.75 -13.71
CA ALA A 186 3.99 -14.93 -12.49
C ALA A 186 4.92 -16.13 -12.57
N SER A 187 4.46 -17.26 -13.12
CA SER A 187 5.29 -18.45 -13.30
C SER A 187 6.43 -18.20 -14.29
N VAL A 188 6.16 -17.49 -15.38
CA VAL A 188 7.19 -17.11 -16.35
C VAL A 188 8.24 -16.20 -15.70
N VAL A 189 7.81 -15.16 -14.98
CA VAL A 189 8.73 -14.26 -14.27
C VAL A 189 9.54 -15.02 -13.22
N GLY A 190 8.92 -15.92 -12.46
CA GLY A 190 9.60 -16.78 -11.48
C GLY A 190 10.68 -17.68 -12.08
N GLY A 191 10.55 -18.05 -13.37
CA GLY A 191 11.61 -18.76 -14.11
C GLY A 191 12.76 -17.88 -14.60
N LEU A 192 12.59 -16.55 -14.64
CA LEU A 192 13.56 -15.59 -15.17
C LEU A 192 14.43 -14.93 -14.09
N VAL A 193 14.00 -14.95 -12.83
CA VAL A 193 14.67 -14.24 -11.72
C VAL A 193 14.97 -15.16 -10.54
N SER A 194 16.04 -14.83 -9.81
CA SER A 194 16.40 -15.48 -8.54
C SER A 194 15.88 -14.73 -7.31
N LYS A 195 14.90 -13.84 -7.50
CA LYS A 195 14.38 -12.89 -6.50
C LYS A 195 12.96 -13.27 -6.06
N PRO A 196 12.49 -12.83 -4.88
CA PRO A 196 11.11 -13.07 -4.46
C PRO A 196 10.11 -12.50 -5.47
N VAL A 197 9.15 -13.33 -5.89
CA VAL A 197 8.04 -12.96 -6.76
C VAL A 197 6.73 -13.07 -5.97
N ILE A 198 6.02 -11.95 -5.84
CA ILE A 198 4.70 -11.87 -5.21
C ILE A 198 3.66 -11.80 -6.33
N ALA A 199 2.90 -12.88 -6.47
CA ALA A 199 1.77 -12.95 -7.37
C ALA A 199 0.57 -12.14 -6.87
N VAL A 200 0.01 -11.30 -7.75
CA VAL A 200 -1.24 -10.57 -7.51
C VAL A 200 -2.23 -10.92 -8.62
N PRO A 201 -3.09 -11.94 -8.42
CA PRO A 201 -4.10 -12.30 -9.39
C PRO A 201 -5.15 -11.19 -9.48
N THR A 202 -5.36 -10.64 -10.68
CA THR A 202 -6.36 -9.60 -10.90
C THR A 202 -7.68 -10.22 -11.36
N SER A 203 -8.78 -9.48 -11.20
CA SER A 203 -10.09 -9.87 -11.72
C SER A 203 -10.25 -9.58 -13.23
N ILE A 204 -9.17 -9.22 -13.93
CA ILE A 204 -9.20 -8.96 -15.37
C ILE A 204 -9.32 -10.29 -16.10
N GLY A 205 -10.27 -10.36 -17.02
CA GLY A 205 -10.43 -11.48 -17.94
C GLY A 205 -11.88 -11.78 -18.25
N TYR A 206 -12.10 -12.64 -19.24
CA TYR A 206 -13.43 -13.00 -19.72
C TYR A 206 -13.63 -14.52 -19.70
N GLY A 207 -14.90 -14.95 -19.81
CA GLY A 207 -15.27 -16.36 -19.87
C GLY A 207 -14.79 -17.14 -18.65
N ALA A 208 -13.91 -18.12 -18.88
CA ALA A 208 -13.39 -19.05 -17.87
C ALA A 208 -12.45 -18.40 -16.83
N SER A 209 -12.15 -17.11 -16.93
CA SER A 209 -11.42 -16.40 -15.87
C SER A 209 -12.22 -16.29 -14.55
N PHE A 210 -13.56 -16.37 -14.62
CA PHE A 210 -14.48 -16.35 -13.46
C PHE A 210 -14.16 -15.24 -12.44
N GLY A 211 -13.91 -14.01 -12.91
CA GLY A 211 -13.60 -12.86 -12.04
C GLY A 211 -12.24 -12.94 -11.35
N GLY A 212 -11.29 -13.70 -11.91
CA GLY A 212 -9.92 -13.85 -11.40
C GLY A 212 -9.66 -15.17 -10.67
N ILE A 213 -10.65 -16.07 -10.55
CA ILE A 213 -10.44 -17.38 -9.92
C ILE A 213 -9.41 -18.20 -10.69
N ALA A 214 -9.44 -18.18 -12.02
CA ALA A 214 -8.45 -18.90 -12.83
C ALA A 214 -7.02 -18.39 -12.53
N ALA A 215 -6.83 -17.07 -12.53
CA ALA A 215 -5.55 -16.45 -12.20
C ALA A 215 -5.09 -16.76 -10.76
N LEU A 216 -6.02 -16.76 -9.79
CA LEU A 216 -5.72 -17.11 -8.39
C LEU A 216 -5.25 -18.55 -8.23
N LEU A 217 -5.81 -19.49 -8.98
CA LEU A 217 -5.44 -20.91 -8.90
C LEU A 217 -4.14 -21.24 -9.64
N SER A 218 -3.76 -20.41 -10.63
CA SER A 218 -2.57 -20.64 -11.45
C SER A 218 -1.28 -20.06 -10.86
N MET A 219 -1.39 -19.02 -10.03
CA MET A 219 -0.27 -18.23 -9.51
C MET A 219 0.05 -18.61 -8.06
#